data_AF-A0A7V7WPR7-F1
#
_entry.id   AF-A0A7V7WPR7-F1
#
_cell.length_a   1.000
_cell.length_b   1.000
_cell.length_c   1.000
_cell.angle_alpha   90.00
_cell.angle_beta   90.00
_cell.angle_gamma   90.00
#
_symmetry.space_group_name_H-M   'P 1'
#
loop_
_entity.id
_entity.type
_entity.pdbx_description
1 polymer ?
#
loop_
_entity_poly.entity_id
_entity_poly.type
_entity_poly.pdbx_seq_one_letter_code
_entity_poly.pdbx_strand_id
1 'polypeptide(L)'
;MKRSFSLALSLLALATLALTFASEARALICAPGDKAEVLWKGRWYPATVRRAKGNSCYIHYDGYNNSWDEWVGPGRIRVLGGSPAAAVVAPGFFQVGDPVSVLWGDKWWPARVLKKKGDRLYIHYDGYGNNWNEWVGPNRYRAP
;
A
#
# COMPACT_ATOMS: atom_id res chain seq x y z
N MET A 1 25.63 7.48 78.21
CA MET A 1 25.54 6.83 76.88
C MET A 1 24.05 6.70 76.57
N LYS A 2 23.50 7.37 75.56
CA LYS A 2 23.31 6.85 74.20
C LYS A 2 23.00 8.02 73.26
N ARG A 3 23.62 8.00 72.07
CA ARG A 3 23.63 9.06 71.06
C ARG A 3 22.42 8.95 70.14
N SER A 4 21.87 10.10 69.75
CA SER A 4 20.95 10.26 68.64
C SER A 4 21.66 9.98 67.30
N PHE A 5 20.97 9.32 66.37
CA PHE A 5 21.32 9.31 64.93
C PHE A 5 20.03 9.37 64.12
N SER A 6 19.94 10.36 63.23
CA SER A 6 18.91 10.53 62.20
C SER A 6 19.43 10.05 60.83
N LEU A 7 18.52 9.99 59.85
CA LEU A 7 18.66 9.67 58.39
C LEU A 7 18.60 8.17 58.02
N ALA A 8 17.97 7.73 56.93
CA ALA A 8 17.10 8.35 55.93
C ALA A 8 16.45 7.22 55.07
N LEU A 9 15.28 7.53 54.51
CA LEU A 9 14.79 7.18 53.16
C LEU A 9 14.96 5.73 52.62
N SER A 10 13.84 5.04 52.36
CA SER A 10 13.69 4.14 51.19
C SER A 10 12.20 3.83 50.94
N LEU A 11 11.56 4.60 50.05
CA LEU A 11 10.37 4.16 49.32
C LEU A 11 10.76 2.96 48.45
N LEU A 12 10.21 1.77 48.70
CA LEU A 12 10.34 0.66 47.75
C LEU A 12 9.14 0.68 46.80
N ALA A 13 9.41 1.18 45.59
CA ALA A 13 8.47 1.27 44.49
C ALA A 13 8.17 -0.11 43.86
N LEU A 14 6.91 -0.27 43.45
CA LEU A 14 6.38 -0.98 42.28
C LEU A 14 7.11 -2.24 41.75
N ALA A 15 6.35 -3.34 41.65
CA ALA A 15 6.54 -4.32 40.57
C ALA A 15 5.19 -4.85 40.09
N THR A 16 4.37 -3.99 39.49
CA THR A 16 3.30 -4.42 38.59
C THR A 16 3.95 -4.94 37.31
N LEU A 17 4.26 -6.23 37.25
CA LEU A 17 4.73 -6.86 36.01
C LEU A 17 3.52 -7.21 35.14
N ALA A 18 2.86 -6.18 34.61
CA ALA A 18 2.00 -6.36 33.44
C ALA A 18 2.93 -6.60 32.25
N LEU A 19 3.17 -7.87 31.89
CA LEU A 19 3.74 -8.18 30.57
C LEU A 19 2.74 -7.70 29.53
N THR A 20 3.01 -6.51 29.00
CA THR A 20 2.39 -6.04 27.77
C THR A 20 2.95 -6.91 26.66
N PHE A 21 2.22 -7.95 26.27
CA PHE A 21 2.37 -8.51 24.94
C PHE A 21 1.82 -7.45 23.98
N ALA A 22 2.65 -6.45 23.65
CA ALA A 22 2.43 -5.64 22.48
C ALA A 22 2.44 -6.62 21.31
N SER A 23 1.25 -6.94 20.80
CA SER A 23 1.11 -7.69 19.56
C SER A 23 1.92 -6.94 18.51
N GLU A 24 3.06 -7.49 18.11
CA GLU A 24 3.76 -7.02 16.92
C GLU A 24 2.84 -7.31 15.73
N ALA A 25 1.99 -6.33 15.40
CA ALA A 25 1.28 -6.31 14.15
C ALA A 25 2.34 -6.18 13.05
N ARG A 26 2.84 -7.33 12.59
CA ARG A 26 3.87 -7.36 11.56
C ARG A 26 3.25 -6.81 10.29
N ALA A 27 3.86 -5.76 9.75
CA ALA A 27 3.40 -5.14 8.51
C ALA A 27 3.31 -6.20 7.41
N LEU A 28 2.13 -6.32 6.80
CA LEU A 28 1.90 -7.23 5.68
C LEU A 28 2.70 -6.71 4.47
N ILE A 29 3.30 -7.62 3.72
CA ILE A 29 4.06 -7.29 2.49
C ILE A 29 3.17 -6.84 1.32
N CYS A 30 1.85 -7.00 1.47
CA CYS A 30 0.81 -6.69 0.49
C CYS A 30 -0.54 -6.53 1.19
N ALA A 31 -1.49 -5.92 0.49
CA ALA A 31 -2.88 -5.79 0.87
C ALA A 31 -3.81 -6.35 -0.23
N PRO A 32 -5.00 -6.88 0.12
CA PRO A 32 -6.02 -7.20 -0.87
C PRO A 32 -6.31 -6.00 -1.77
N GLY A 33 -6.29 -6.21 -3.09
CA GLY A 33 -6.47 -5.17 -4.10
C GLY A 33 -5.16 -4.70 -4.75
N ASP A 34 -4.02 -4.92 -4.10
CA ASP A 34 -2.71 -4.55 -4.67
C ASP A 34 -2.49 -5.18 -6.04
N LYS A 35 -1.97 -4.38 -6.97
CA LYS A 35 -1.36 -4.91 -8.20
C LYS A 35 0.05 -5.36 -7.91
N ALA A 36 0.42 -6.49 -8.51
CA ALA A 36 1.72 -7.09 -8.33
C ALA A 36 2.21 -7.79 -9.59
N GLU A 37 3.50 -8.09 -9.64
CA GLU A 37 4.06 -9.10 -10.53
C GLU A 37 4.51 -10.30 -9.70
N VAL A 38 4.31 -11.51 -10.21
CA VAL A 38 4.65 -12.75 -9.54
C VAL A 38 5.59 -13.59 -10.40
N LEU A 39 6.67 -14.07 -9.79
CA LEU A 39 7.69 -14.89 -10.45
C LEU A 39 7.19 -16.33 -10.63
N TRP A 40 7.15 -16.78 -11.88
CA TRP A 40 6.83 -18.15 -12.28
C TRP A 40 7.75 -18.60 -13.43
N LYS A 41 8.42 -19.75 -13.25
CA LYS A 41 9.40 -20.32 -14.20
C LYS A 41 10.37 -19.29 -14.81
N GLY A 42 10.93 -18.41 -13.96
CA GLY A 42 11.93 -17.41 -14.37
C GLY A 42 11.37 -16.15 -15.05
N ARG A 43 10.04 -16.02 -15.16
CA ARG A 43 9.39 -14.84 -15.73
C ARG A 43 8.42 -14.21 -14.73
N TRP A 44 8.23 -12.90 -14.82
CA TRP A 44 7.29 -12.15 -14.00
C TRP A 44 5.96 -12.02 -14.74
N TYR A 45 4.86 -12.32 -14.04
CA TYR A 45 3.51 -12.28 -14.59
C TYR A 45 2.64 -11.33 -13.75
N PRO A 46 1.78 -10.53 -14.39
CA PRO A 46 0.89 -9.62 -13.69
C PRO A 46 -0.12 -10.39 -12.83
N ALA A 47 -0.40 -9.86 -11.65
CA ALA A 47 -1.31 -10.45 -10.68
C ALA A 47 -2.01 -9.39 -9.83
N THR A 48 -3.10 -9.80 -9.21
CA THR A 48 -3.85 -9.02 -8.22
C THR A 48 -3.85 -9.75 -6.88
N VAL A 49 -3.46 -9.07 -5.81
CA VAL A 49 -3.53 -9.63 -4.45
C VAL A 49 -4.99 -9.73 -4.02
N ARG A 50 -5.40 -10.91 -3.57
CA ARG A 50 -6.74 -11.22 -3.08
C ARG A 50 -6.80 -11.29 -1.56
N ARG A 51 -5.74 -11.77 -0.93
CA ARG A 51 -5.62 -11.87 0.54
C ARG A 51 -4.17 -11.68 0.96
N ALA A 52 -3.96 -11.27 2.21
CA ALA A 52 -2.65 -11.16 2.83
C ALA A 52 -2.64 -11.89 4.17
N LYS A 53 -1.54 -12.58 4.48
CA LYS A 53 -1.35 -13.29 5.74
C LYS A 53 0.15 -13.33 6.07
N GLY A 54 0.55 -12.59 7.10
CA GLY A 54 1.97 -12.44 7.45
C GLY A 54 2.81 -11.96 6.25
N ASN A 55 3.87 -12.69 5.93
CA ASN A 55 4.73 -12.41 4.77
C ASN A 55 4.29 -13.19 3.52
N SER A 56 2.99 -13.37 3.31
CA SER A 56 2.50 -14.08 2.13
C SER A 56 1.25 -13.41 1.56
N CYS A 57 1.14 -13.45 0.23
CA CYS A 57 0.07 -12.84 -0.54
C CYS A 57 -0.64 -13.94 -1.32
N TYR A 58 -1.95 -14.07 -1.14
CA TYR A 58 -2.78 -14.89 -2.02
C TYR A 58 -3.06 -14.05 -3.26
N ILE A 59 -2.59 -14.49 -4.42
CA ILE A 59 -2.67 -13.74 -5.68
C ILE A 59 -3.59 -14.43 -6.67
N HIS A 60 -4.08 -13.64 -7.62
CA HIS A 60 -4.72 -14.11 -8.84
C HIS A 60 -3.91 -13.60 -10.02
N TYR A 61 -3.49 -14.48 -10.93
CA TYR A 61 -2.78 -14.08 -12.14
C TYR A 61 -3.74 -13.41 -13.14
N ASP A 62 -3.41 -12.20 -13.57
CA ASP A 62 -4.26 -11.44 -14.49
C ASP A 62 -4.34 -12.16 -15.85
N GLY A 63 -5.55 -12.50 -16.30
CA GLY A 63 -5.79 -13.22 -17.56
C GLY A 63 -5.76 -14.74 -17.47
N TYR A 64 -5.58 -15.30 -16.27
CA TYR A 64 -5.60 -16.75 -16.03
C TYR A 64 -6.81 -17.13 -15.19
N ASN A 65 -7.20 -18.41 -15.21
CA ASN A 65 -8.28 -18.89 -14.36
C ASN A 65 -7.83 -19.02 -12.89
N ASN A 66 -8.79 -19.17 -11.98
CA ASN A 66 -8.53 -19.25 -10.54
C ASN A 66 -7.82 -20.54 -10.07
N SER A 67 -7.67 -21.56 -10.94
CA SER A 67 -6.90 -22.76 -10.59
C SER A 67 -5.39 -22.49 -10.53
N TRP A 68 -4.96 -21.29 -10.96
CA TRP A 68 -3.58 -20.80 -10.84
C TRP A 68 -3.37 -19.86 -9.65
N ASP A 69 -4.42 -19.54 -8.90
CA ASP A 69 -4.28 -18.70 -7.72
C ASP A 69 -3.42 -19.40 -6.68
N GLU A 70 -2.47 -18.68 -6.10
CA GLU A 70 -1.54 -19.27 -5.13
C GLU A 70 -1.15 -18.27 -4.03
N TRP A 71 -0.61 -18.81 -2.93
CA TRP A 71 0.09 -18.01 -1.93
C TRP A 71 1.56 -17.86 -2.34
N VAL A 72 2.03 -16.62 -2.42
CA VAL A 72 3.42 -16.31 -2.73
C VAL A 72 4.08 -15.51 -1.62
N GLY A 73 5.35 -15.85 -1.35
CA GLY A 73 6.19 -15.13 -0.39
C GLY A 73 6.95 -13.96 -1.03
N PRO A 74 7.66 -13.16 -0.22
CA PRO A 74 8.31 -11.91 -0.65
C PRO A 74 9.36 -12.12 -1.76
N GLY A 75 9.98 -13.31 -1.84
CA GLY A 75 10.96 -13.61 -2.88
C GLY A 75 10.36 -13.84 -4.28
N ARG A 76 9.04 -13.93 -4.41
CA ARG A 76 8.33 -14.22 -5.67
C ARG A 76 7.30 -13.16 -6.04
N ILE A 77 7.19 -12.06 -5.30
CA ILE A 77 6.20 -11.02 -5.56
C ILE A 77 6.85 -9.64 -5.57
N ARG A 78 6.45 -8.80 -6.53
CA ARG A 78 6.77 -7.36 -6.60
C ARG A 78 5.47 -6.60 -6.56
N VAL A 79 5.14 -5.98 -5.43
CA VAL A 79 3.94 -5.15 -5.32
C VAL A 79 4.20 -3.82 -6.03
N LEU A 80 3.36 -3.50 -7.00
CA LEU A 80 3.47 -2.31 -7.85
C LEU A 80 2.72 -1.14 -7.19
N GLY A 81 3.26 -0.65 -6.06
CA GLY A 81 2.68 0.47 -5.30
C GLY A 81 1.44 0.06 -4.51
N GLY A 82 1.57 0.05 -3.18
CA GLY A 82 0.53 -0.45 -2.27
C GLY A 82 -0.74 0.37 -2.30
N SER A 83 -1.85 -0.29 -2.54
CA SER A 83 -3.18 0.16 -2.20
C SER A 83 -3.58 -0.58 -0.92
N PRO A 84 -3.27 -0.08 0.30
CA PRO A 84 -4.12 -0.42 1.41
C PRO A 84 -5.49 0.16 1.05
N ALA A 85 -6.49 -0.71 0.99
CA ALA A 85 -7.88 -0.30 0.77
C ALA A 85 -8.18 1.06 1.41
N ALA A 86 -8.68 2.00 0.61
CA ALA A 86 -9.26 3.25 1.09
C ALA A 86 -8.32 4.21 1.85
N ALA A 87 -7.32 4.76 1.16
CA ALA A 87 -7.15 6.21 1.30
C ALA A 87 -8.17 6.86 0.36
N VAL A 88 -9.34 7.23 0.91
CA VAL A 88 -10.05 8.41 0.43
C VAL A 88 -9.11 9.61 0.62
N VAL A 89 -8.12 9.75 -0.27
CA VAL A 89 -7.51 11.05 -0.50
C VAL A 89 -8.60 11.87 -1.15
N ALA A 90 -9.08 12.87 -0.42
CA ALA A 90 -9.91 13.91 -0.99
C ALA A 90 -9.30 14.37 -2.33
N PRO A 91 -10.13 14.68 -3.36
CA PRO A 91 -9.61 15.25 -4.60
C PRO A 91 -8.75 16.47 -4.26
N GLY A 92 -7.44 16.45 -4.55
CA GLY A 92 -6.63 17.64 -4.29
C GLY A 92 -5.10 17.53 -4.34
N PHE A 93 -4.49 16.38 -4.03
CA PHE A 93 -3.03 16.37 -3.75
C PHE A 93 -2.15 15.57 -4.69
N PHE A 94 -2.55 15.36 -5.95
CA PHE A 94 -1.62 14.84 -6.96
C PHE A 94 -0.50 15.84 -7.26
N GLN A 95 0.73 15.36 -7.44
CA GLN A 95 1.89 16.10 -7.94
C GLN A 95 2.20 15.68 -9.37
N VAL A 96 3.02 16.46 -10.07
CA VAL A 96 3.58 16.04 -11.36
C VAL A 96 4.49 14.84 -11.12
N GLY A 97 4.31 13.78 -11.90
CA GLY A 97 4.98 12.49 -11.76
C GLY A 97 4.16 11.44 -11.03
N ASP A 98 3.13 11.84 -10.27
CA ASP A 98 2.35 10.90 -9.48
C ASP A 98 1.58 9.90 -10.36
N PRO A 99 1.49 8.64 -9.93
CA PRO A 99 0.56 7.69 -10.52
C PRO A 99 -0.88 8.09 -10.19
N VAL A 100 -1.79 7.89 -11.14
CA VAL A 100 -3.20 8.25 -11.04
C VAL A 100 -4.05 7.26 -11.85
N SER A 101 -5.19 6.85 -11.32
CA SER A 101 -6.18 6.05 -12.06
C SER A 101 -7.16 7.00 -12.75
N VAL A 102 -7.32 6.90 -14.08
CA VAL A 102 -8.14 7.81 -14.90
C VAL A 102 -9.31 7.07 -15.55
N LEU A 103 -10.51 7.61 -15.42
CA LEU A 103 -11.73 7.03 -15.99
C LEU A 103 -11.79 7.30 -17.50
N TRP A 104 -11.82 6.22 -18.28
CA TRP A 104 -12.05 6.26 -19.72
C TRP A 104 -13.03 5.15 -20.12
N GLY A 105 -14.16 5.55 -20.72
CA GLY A 105 -15.35 4.70 -20.80
C GLY A 105 -15.82 4.33 -19.39
N ASP A 106 -16.19 3.07 -19.18
CA ASP A 106 -16.61 2.53 -17.88
C ASP A 106 -15.45 1.89 -17.08
N LYS A 107 -14.21 2.18 -17.47
CA LYS A 107 -13.01 1.56 -16.90
C LYS A 107 -12.01 2.60 -16.43
N TRP A 108 -11.24 2.22 -15.42
CA TRP A 108 -10.16 3.03 -14.89
C TRP A 108 -8.84 2.50 -15.40
N TRP A 109 -8.04 3.40 -15.95
CA TRP A 109 -6.76 3.08 -16.58
C TRP A 109 -5.62 3.74 -15.83
N PRO A 110 -4.48 3.04 -15.67
CA PRO A 110 -3.31 3.61 -15.02
C PRO A 110 -2.72 4.72 -15.89
N ALA A 111 -2.33 5.82 -15.25
CA ALA A 111 -1.71 6.96 -15.89
C ALA A 111 -0.74 7.67 -14.94
N ARG A 112 0.02 8.63 -15.48
CA ARG A 112 0.88 9.54 -14.71
C ARG A 112 0.50 10.99 -14.94
N VAL A 113 0.60 11.80 -13.89
CA VAL A 113 0.40 13.24 -13.99
C VAL A 113 1.60 13.90 -14.66
N LEU A 114 1.37 14.58 -15.78
CA LEU A 114 2.38 15.37 -16.48
C LEU A 114 2.32 16.86 -16.10
N LYS A 115 1.12 17.42 -15.87
CA LYS A 115 0.93 18.84 -15.52
C LYS A 115 -0.31 19.01 -14.66
N LYS A 116 -0.42 20.17 -14.01
CA LYS A 116 -1.59 20.59 -13.22
C LYS A 116 -2.06 21.98 -13.61
N LYS A 117 -3.38 22.20 -13.53
CA LYS A 117 -4.00 23.51 -13.63
C LYS A 117 -5.29 23.51 -12.81
N GLY A 118 -5.26 24.13 -11.64
CA GLY A 118 -6.37 24.03 -10.68
C GLY A 118 -6.58 22.58 -10.23
N ASP A 119 -7.81 22.10 -10.36
CA ASP A 119 -8.26 20.73 -10.10
C ASP A 119 -8.18 19.82 -11.34
N ARG A 120 -7.57 20.27 -12.43
CA ARG A 120 -7.36 19.45 -13.63
C ARG A 120 -5.94 18.90 -13.66
N LEU A 121 -5.84 17.65 -14.08
CA LEU A 121 -4.58 16.95 -14.30
C LEU A 121 -4.39 16.72 -15.80
N TYR A 122 -3.22 17.06 -16.33
CA TYR A 122 -2.79 16.59 -17.64
C TYR A 122 -2.08 15.26 -17.43
N ILE A 123 -2.57 14.18 -18.05
CA ILE A 123 -2.12 12.81 -17.76
C ILE A 123 -1.53 12.14 -19.00
N HIS A 124 -0.76 11.08 -18.78
CA HIS A 124 -0.32 10.12 -19.79
C HIS A 124 -0.70 8.72 -19.34
N TYR A 125 -1.47 7.99 -20.16
CA TYR A 125 -1.86 6.61 -19.87
C TYR A 125 -0.66 5.67 -20.01
N ASP A 126 -0.43 4.82 -19.02
CA ASP A 126 0.69 3.87 -19.04
C ASP A 126 0.50 2.85 -20.18
N GLY A 127 1.51 2.72 -21.04
CA GLY A 127 1.49 1.79 -22.18
C GLY A 127 0.81 2.32 -23.45
N TYR A 128 0.38 3.57 -23.47
CA TYR A 128 -0.26 4.21 -24.62
C TYR A 128 0.59 5.35 -25.19
N GLY A 129 0.35 5.71 -26.46
CA GLY A 129 1.05 6.82 -27.12
C GLY A 129 0.64 8.20 -26.61
N ASN A 130 1.51 9.20 -26.80
CA ASN A 130 1.27 10.60 -26.36
C ASN A 130 0.02 11.24 -26.97
N ASN A 131 -0.51 10.69 -28.07
CA ASN A 131 -1.77 11.11 -28.68
C ASN A 131 -2.99 10.86 -27.78
N TRP A 132 -2.84 10.07 -26.71
CA TRP A 132 -3.87 9.82 -25.69
C TRP A 132 -3.75 10.73 -24.47
N ASN A 133 -2.73 11.59 -24.40
CA ASN A 133 -2.55 12.48 -23.25
C ASN A 133 -3.69 13.50 -23.21
N GLU A 134 -4.36 13.62 -22.07
CA GLU A 134 -5.53 14.48 -21.95
C GLU A 134 -5.55 15.25 -20.63
N TRP A 135 -6.36 16.32 -20.60
CA TRP A 135 -6.69 17.04 -19.37
C TRP A 135 -7.97 16.48 -18.77
N VAL A 136 -7.87 15.80 -17.63
CA VAL A 136 -9.00 15.24 -16.89
C VAL A 136 -9.38 16.12 -15.70
N GLY A 137 -10.68 16.22 -15.43
CA GLY A 137 -11.22 16.90 -14.25
C GLY A 137 -11.41 15.95 -13.06
N PRO A 138 -11.75 16.48 -11.87
CA PRO A 138 -11.76 15.73 -10.61
C PRO A 138 -12.66 14.49 -10.60
N ASN A 139 -13.71 14.47 -11.43
CA ASN A 139 -14.62 13.32 -11.52
C ASN A 139 -14.08 12.18 -12.38
N ARG A 140 -12.93 12.37 -13.06
CA ARG A 140 -12.32 11.39 -13.97
C ARG A 140 -10.96 10.90 -13.51
N TYR A 141 -10.52 11.26 -12.30
CA TYR A 141 -9.30 10.72 -11.74
C TYR A 141 -9.50 10.33 -10.27
N ARG A 142 -8.74 9.34 -9.82
CA ARG A 142 -8.63 8.95 -8.41
C ARG A 142 -7.22 8.45 -8.13
N ALA A 143 -6.91 8.23 -6.85
CA ALA A 143 -5.70 7.52 -6.49
C ALA A 143 -5.65 6.16 -7.22
N PRO A 144 -4.45 5.69 -7.63
CA PRO A 144 -4.27 4.49 -8.42
C PRO A 144 -5.06 3.28 -7.88
#